data_AF-A0A353TWP7-F1
#
_entry.id   AF-A0A353TWP7-F1
#
_cell.length_a   1.000
_cell.length_b   1.000
_cell.length_c   1.000
_cell.angle_alpha   90.00
_cell.angle_beta   90.00
_cell.angle_gamma   90.00
#
_symmetry.space_group_name_H-M   'P 1'
#
loop_
_entity.id
_entity.type
_entity.pdbx_description
1 polymer ?
#
loop_
_entity_poly.entity_id
_entity_poly.type
_entity_poly.pdbx_seq_one_letter_code
_entity_poly.pdbx_strand_id
1 'polypeptide(L)'
;FNSPQGACPKCKGLGTISEADMEKIIPDPKLSIYRGGIAPLGKYHHSLIFWQLEAMAEKYGFSLKSNIENIPEEALDAILYGTNEPLTLKNTPLGTSSNYFMNFGGVIKYIFDQQNNDAGAKAVRWSGQYITETQCPECKGMRLNKEALHYRIDGKNIAELARLDLSELAQWFEGLEDRLSEKQKLIAAEILKEIRSRLGFMINVGLEYLSLDRGAATLSGGESQRIRLATQIGSQLVNVLYILDEPSIGLHQRDNHRLIDSLKQLRDTGNSVLVVEHDRDMMMAADHVIDMG
;
A
#
# COMPACT_ATOMS: atom_id res chain seq x y z
N PHE A 1 -1.31 -9.97 -9.80
CA PHE A 1 -2.36 -9.34 -8.96
C PHE A 1 -3.12 -8.19 -9.66
N ASN A 2 -2.65 -7.62 -10.78
CA ASN A 2 -3.36 -6.55 -11.50
C ASN A 2 -4.45 -7.03 -12.50
N SER A 3 -4.66 -8.34 -12.59
CA SER A 3 -5.71 -8.94 -13.42
C SER A 3 -6.74 -9.61 -12.51
N PRO A 4 -8.06 -9.45 -12.78
CA PRO A 4 -9.12 -10.11 -12.01
C PRO A 4 -8.95 -11.64 -11.92
N GLN A 5 -8.30 -12.26 -12.92
CA GLN A 5 -8.12 -13.72 -12.98
C GLN A 5 -7.20 -14.27 -11.89
N GLY A 6 -6.24 -13.47 -11.41
CA GLY A 6 -5.25 -13.89 -10.41
C GLY A 6 -5.23 -13.02 -9.15
N ALA A 7 -6.04 -11.97 -9.10
CA ALA A 7 -6.13 -11.09 -7.94
C ALA A 7 -6.88 -11.77 -6.79
N CYS A 8 -6.47 -11.50 -5.55
CA CYS A 8 -7.25 -11.89 -4.38
C CYS A 8 -8.65 -11.22 -4.46
N PRO A 9 -9.75 -11.98 -4.32
CA PRO A 9 -11.10 -11.44 -4.47
C PRO A 9 -11.46 -10.44 -3.37
N LYS A 10 -11.01 -10.66 -2.11
CA LYS A 10 -11.30 -9.74 -1.00
C LYS A 10 -10.63 -8.36 -1.13
N CYS A 11 -9.34 -8.32 -1.46
CA CYS A 11 -8.58 -7.06 -1.55
C CYS A 11 -8.40 -6.54 -2.99
N LYS A 12 -8.94 -7.24 -3.99
CA LYS A 12 -8.79 -6.91 -5.43
C LYS A 12 -7.33 -6.72 -5.86
N GLY A 13 -6.41 -7.47 -5.26
CA GLY A 13 -4.98 -7.40 -5.59
C GLY A 13 -4.20 -6.27 -4.92
N LEU A 14 -4.79 -5.54 -3.97
CA LEU A 14 -4.07 -4.54 -3.18
C LEU A 14 -3.16 -5.18 -2.12
N GLY A 15 -3.61 -6.28 -1.50
CA GLY A 15 -2.90 -6.94 -0.39
C GLY A 15 -3.26 -6.37 0.98
N THR A 16 -3.76 -5.15 1.03
CA THR A 16 -4.35 -4.51 2.20
C THR A 16 -5.86 -4.36 2.03
N ILE A 17 -6.57 -4.20 3.14
CA ILE A 17 -7.97 -3.79 3.19
C ILE A 17 -8.08 -2.59 4.12
N SER A 18 -9.00 -1.69 3.79
CA SER A 18 -9.34 -0.58 4.67
C SER A 18 -10.32 -1.07 5.74
N GLU A 19 -9.93 -0.96 7.00
CA GLU A 19 -10.79 -1.28 8.15
C GLU A 19 -11.01 -0.02 9.00
N ALA A 20 -12.18 0.07 9.63
CA ALA A 20 -12.49 1.15 10.55
C ALA A 20 -11.65 1.00 11.82
N ASP A 21 -10.99 2.07 12.23
CA ASP A 21 -10.13 2.10 13.40
C ASP A 21 -10.93 2.57 14.62
N MET A 22 -11.24 1.63 15.52
CA MET A 22 -12.09 1.91 16.69
C MET A 22 -11.46 2.91 17.65
N GLU A 23 -10.14 2.93 17.79
CA GLU A 23 -9.44 3.89 18.65
C GLU A 23 -9.52 5.31 18.08
N LYS A 24 -9.54 5.45 16.75
CA LYS A 24 -9.73 6.75 16.10
C LYS A 24 -11.20 7.19 16.08
N ILE A 25 -12.14 6.25 16.04
CA ILE A 25 -13.58 6.54 16.07
C ILE A 25 -14.04 6.91 17.48
N ILE A 26 -13.54 6.20 18.51
CA ILE A 26 -13.83 6.43 19.93
C ILE A 26 -12.50 6.61 20.69
N PRO A 27 -11.86 7.78 20.58
CA PRO A 27 -10.54 8.02 21.20
C PRO A 27 -10.59 8.14 22.72
N ASP A 28 -11.73 8.54 23.30
CA ASP A 28 -11.94 8.58 24.74
C ASP A 28 -13.32 8.01 25.11
N PRO A 29 -13.39 6.75 25.58
CA PRO A 29 -14.64 6.12 26.02
C PRO A 29 -15.35 6.84 27.18
N LYS A 30 -14.65 7.73 27.90
CA LYS A 30 -15.22 8.53 28.99
C LYS A 30 -15.96 9.76 28.49
N LEU A 31 -15.83 10.12 27.21
CA LEU A 31 -16.64 11.17 26.61
C LEU A 31 -18.01 10.62 26.23
N SER A 32 -19.01 11.50 26.29
CA SER A 32 -20.36 11.19 25.85
C SER A 32 -20.55 11.50 24.37
N ILE A 33 -21.51 10.83 23.73
CA ILE A 33 -21.85 11.09 22.33
C ILE A 33 -22.21 12.57 22.12
N TYR A 34 -22.92 13.19 23.07
CA TYR A 34 -23.30 14.59 23.03
C TYR A 34 -22.09 15.54 22.97
N ARG A 35 -21.00 15.19 23.67
CA ARG A 35 -19.75 15.96 23.70
C ARG A 35 -18.79 15.61 22.55
N GLY A 36 -19.19 14.69 21.66
CA GLY A 36 -18.38 14.26 20.53
C GLY A 36 -17.45 13.08 20.82
N GLY A 37 -17.83 12.18 21.72
CA GLY A 37 -17.06 10.96 22.00
C GLY A 37 -16.97 9.99 20.81
N ILE A 38 -17.91 10.09 19.86
CA ILE A 38 -17.79 9.46 18.53
C ILE A 38 -17.22 10.51 17.57
N ALA A 39 -15.90 10.48 17.37
CA ALA A 39 -15.16 11.53 16.69
C ALA A 39 -15.68 11.85 15.26
N PRO A 40 -16.06 10.86 14.41
CA PRO A 40 -16.65 11.14 13.10
C PRO A 40 -17.92 12.01 13.14
N LEU A 41 -18.73 11.89 14.18
CA LEU A 41 -20.00 12.62 14.26
C LEU A 41 -19.85 14.04 14.81
N GLY A 42 -18.71 14.33 15.45
CA GLY A 42 -18.46 15.57 16.15
C GLY A 42 -19.42 15.80 17.32
N LYS A 43 -19.50 17.05 17.79
CA LYS A 43 -20.42 17.44 18.86
C LYS A 43 -21.88 17.39 18.39
N TYR A 44 -22.79 17.20 19.35
CA TYR A 44 -24.22 17.22 19.07
C TYR A 44 -24.63 18.47 18.29
N HIS A 45 -25.42 18.24 17.24
CA HIS A 45 -26.07 19.27 16.45
C HIS A 45 -27.36 18.71 15.84
N HIS A 46 -28.25 19.59 15.40
CA HIS A 46 -29.53 19.18 14.82
C HIS A 46 -29.34 18.60 13.41
N SER A 47 -29.13 17.28 13.33
CA SER A 47 -29.03 16.54 12.06
C SER A 47 -29.71 15.17 12.17
N LEU A 48 -29.99 14.58 11.00
CA LEU A 48 -30.68 13.28 10.90
C LEU A 48 -29.99 12.18 11.70
N ILE A 49 -28.65 12.13 11.67
CA ILE A 49 -27.87 11.12 12.39
C ILE A 49 -28.05 11.25 13.91
N PHE A 50 -28.10 12.47 14.44
CA PHE A 50 -28.34 12.68 15.87
C PHE A 50 -29.79 12.38 16.28
N TRP A 51 -30.78 12.63 15.42
CA TRP A 51 -32.16 12.19 15.68
C TRP A 51 -32.30 10.67 15.69
N GLN A 52 -31.56 9.96 14.83
CA GLN A 52 -31.49 8.50 14.85
C GLN A 52 -30.83 7.99 16.13
N LEU A 53 -29.76 8.64 16.60
CA LEU A 53 -29.12 8.32 17.88
C LEU A 53 -30.02 8.58 19.08
N GLU A 54 -30.84 9.63 19.06
CA GLU A 54 -31.86 9.87 20.09
C GLU A 54 -32.91 8.74 20.12
N ALA A 55 -33.38 8.29 18.96
CA ALA A 55 -34.32 7.17 18.88
C ALA A 55 -33.70 5.85 19.37
N MET A 56 -32.42 5.61 19.08
CA MET A 56 -31.68 4.47 19.64
C MET A 56 -31.49 4.59 21.15
N ALA A 57 -31.20 5.79 21.66
CA ALA A 57 -31.05 6.05 23.08
C ALA A 57 -32.31 5.70 23.87
N GLU A 58 -33.48 6.09 23.37
CA GLU A 58 -34.76 5.71 23.99
C GLU A 58 -35.03 4.21 23.94
N LYS A 59 -34.70 3.56 22.81
CA LYS A 59 -34.97 2.14 22.60
C LYS A 59 -34.09 1.23 23.48
N TYR A 60 -32.80 1.52 23.53
CA TYR A 60 -31.83 0.73 24.28
C TYR A 60 -31.61 1.21 25.72
N GLY A 61 -32.31 2.29 26.14
CA GLY A 61 -32.32 2.76 27.52
C GLY A 61 -31.03 3.46 27.96
N PHE A 62 -30.36 4.21 27.08
CA PHE A 62 -29.19 5.03 27.43
C PHE A 62 -29.44 6.52 27.13
N SER A 63 -28.50 7.39 27.52
CA SER A 63 -28.55 8.81 27.19
C SER A 63 -27.34 9.20 26.34
N LEU A 64 -27.53 10.07 25.35
CA LEU A 64 -26.42 10.66 24.58
C LEU A 64 -25.45 11.45 25.46
N LYS A 65 -25.85 11.84 26.68
CA LYS A 65 -25.00 12.53 27.66
C LYS A 65 -24.20 11.58 28.55
N SER A 66 -24.51 10.28 28.53
CA SER A 66 -23.74 9.25 29.23
C SER A 66 -22.40 9.02 28.54
N ASN A 67 -21.36 8.70 29.32
CA ASN A 67 -20.07 8.25 28.79
C ASN A 67 -20.27 7.00 27.92
N ILE A 68 -19.50 6.87 26.85
CA ILE A 68 -19.60 5.74 25.92
C ILE A 68 -19.33 4.41 26.61
N GLU A 69 -18.40 4.34 27.57
CA GLU A 69 -18.11 3.14 28.37
C GLU A 69 -19.32 2.60 29.16
N ASN A 70 -20.34 3.43 29.39
CA ASN A 70 -21.56 3.07 30.13
C ASN A 70 -22.75 2.77 29.21
N ILE A 71 -22.56 2.82 27.88
CA ILE A 71 -23.60 2.47 26.91
C ILE A 71 -23.66 0.94 26.80
N PRO A 72 -24.85 0.33 26.77
CA PRO A 72 -24.98 -1.12 26.55
C PRO A 72 -24.27 -1.57 25.28
N GLU A 73 -23.55 -2.69 25.32
CA GLU A 73 -22.76 -3.21 24.20
C GLU A 73 -23.61 -3.39 22.93
N GLU A 74 -24.80 -3.97 23.05
CA GLU A 74 -25.77 -4.12 21.96
C GLU A 74 -26.16 -2.78 21.32
N ALA A 75 -26.25 -1.71 22.11
CA ALA A 75 -26.58 -0.38 21.64
C ALA A 75 -25.38 0.25 20.92
N LEU A 76 -24.17 0.07 21.45
CA LEU A 76 -22.94 0.56 20.83
C LEU A 76 -22.70 -0.14 19.48
N ASP A 77 -22.93 -1.45 19.41
CA ASP A 77 -22.86 -2.22 18.16
C ASP A 77 -23.87 -1.72 17.13
N ALA A 78 -25.12 -1.49 17.54
CA ALA A 78 -26.15 -0.92 16.67
C ALA A 78 -25.77 0.49 16.15
N ILE A 79 -25.06 1.28 16.96
CA ILE A 79 -24.56 2.60 16.56
C ILE A 79 -23.40 2.48 15.55
N LEU A 80 -22.47 1.56 15.78
CA LEU A 80 -21.28 1.44 14.94
C LEU A 80 -21.57 0.73 13.61
N TYR A 81 -22.24 -0.42 13.67
CA TYR A 81 -22.47 -1.32 12.54
C TYR A 81 -23.86 -1.16 11.90
N GLY A 82 -24.78 -0.48 12.59
CA GLY A 82 -26.13 -0.25 12.13
C GLY A 82 -27.13 -1.29 12.66
N THR A 83 -28.40 -1.04 12.42
CA THR A 83 -29.50 -1.93 12.78
C THR A 83 -30.55 -1.97 11.67
N ASN A 84 -31.08 -3.18 11.41
CA ASN A 84 -32.19 -3.40 10.48
C ASN A 84 -33.54 -3.20 11.14
N GLU A 85 -33.57 -2.96 12.45
CA GLU A 85 -34.80 -2.70 13.17
C GLU A 85 -35.24 -1.26 12.92
N PRO A 86 -36.52 -1.04 12.59
CA PRO A 86 -37.00 0.28 12.25
C PRO A 86 -36.96 1.20 13.48
N LEU A 87 -36.39 2.39 13.33
CA LEU A 87 -36.35 3.42 14.36
C LEU A 87 -37.51 4.39 14.17
N THR A 88 -38.17 4.77 15.27
CA THR A 88 -39.23 5.78 15.27
C THR A 88 -38.65 7.15 15.63
N LEU A 89 -38.61 8.06 14.66
CA LEU A 89 -38.10 9.42 14.88
C LEU A 89 -39.20 10.34 15.43
N LYS A 90 -38.90 11.06 16.51
CA LYS A 90 -39.81 12.09 17.08
C LYS A 90 -39.63 13.48 16.45
N ASN A 91 -38.42 13.78 15.97
CA ASN A 91 -38.06 15.05 15.37
C ASN A 91 -37.72 14.84 13.89
N THR A 92 -38.42 15.51 12.98
CA THR A 92 -38.15 15.48 11.54
C THR A 92 -38.22 16.91 10.96
N PRO A 93 -37.49 17.20 9.86
CA PRO A 93 -37.52 18.53 9.21
C PRO A 93 -38.87 18.89 8.57
N LEU A 94 -39.79 17.94 8.45
CA LEU A 94 -41.02 18.03 7.65
C LEU A 94 -42.30 18.28 8.47
N GLY A 95 -42.19 18.53 9.77
CA GLY A 95 -43.33 18.82 10.63
C GLY A 95 -44.04 17.59 11.19
N THR A 96 -44.87 17.86 12.19
CA THR A 96 -45.45 16.98 13.21
C THR A 96 -45.79 15.54 12.80
N SER A 97 -45.20 14.58 13.53
CA SER A 97 -45.65 13.19 13.73
C SER A 97 -45.97 12.35 12.48
N SER A 98 -45.01 12.21 11.57
CA SER A 98 -44.99 11.03 10.67
C SER A 98 -43.98 10.02 11.22
N ASN A 99 -44.45 8.85 11.65
CA ASN A 99 -43.59 7.73 12.05
C ASN A 99 -42.80 7.23 10.82
N TYR A 100 -41.66 7.86 10.53
CA TYR A 100 -40.74 7.37 9.51
C TYR A 100 -39.93 6.23 10.08
N PHE A 101 -40.10 5.06 9.50
CA PHE A 101 -39.23 3.92 9.73
C PHE A 101 -38.01 4.06 8.81
N MET A 102 -36.86 4.33 9.43
CA MET A 102 -35.60 4.32 8.73
C MET A 102 -34.68 3.29 9.39
N ASN A 103 -33.96 2.56 8.53
CA ASN A 103 -32.86 1.73 8.99
C ASN A 103 -31.66 2.63 9.23
N PHE A 104 -30.94 2.37 10.32
CA PHE A 104 -29.72 3.08 10.62
C PHE A 104 -28.54 2.28 10.09
N GLY A 105 -27.79 2.86 9.15
CA GLY A 105 -26.70 2.17 8.46
C GLY A 105 -25.42 2.00 9.28
N GLY A 106 -25.32 2.65 10.45
CA GLY A 106 -24.11 2.63 11.29
C GLY A 106 -23.10 3.72 10.95
N VAL A 107 -22.31 4.12 11.94
CA VAL A 107 -21.23 5.10 11.80
C VAL A 107 -20.13 4.59 10.87
N ILE A 108 -19.80 3.30 10.92
CA ILE A 108 -18.77 2.71 10.07
C ILE A 108 -19.15 2.82 8.60
N LYS A 109 -20.39 2.44 8.26
CA LYS A 109 -20.89 2.58 6.89
C LYS A 109 -20.87 4.04 6.44
N TYR A 110 -21.29 4.97 7.31
CA TYR A 110 -21.23 6.39 7.02
C TYR A 110 -19.80 6.87 6.66
N ILE A 111 -18.76 6.39 7.36
CA ILE A 111 -17.35 6.71 7.06
C ILE A 111 -16.95 6.13 5.69
N PHE A 112 -17.27 4.85 5.43
CA PHE A 112 -16.90 4.18 4.18
C PHE A 112 -17.68 4.71 2.97
N ASP A 113 -18.91 5.18 3.14
CA ASP A 113 -19.68 5.81 2.06
C ASP A 113 -18.98 7.10 1.56
N GLN A 114 -18.19 7.77 2.41
CA GLN A 114 -17.36 8.93 2.03
C GLN A 114 -16.06 8.56 1.30
N GLN A 115 -15.73 7.28 1.13
CA GLN A 115 -14.60 6.78 0.34
C GLN A 115 -15.00 6.42 -1.11
N ASN A 116 -16.29 6.47 -1.43
CA ASN A 116 -16.75 6.17 -2.78
C ASN A 116 -16.24 7.20 -3.81
N ASN A 117 -16.08 6.77 -5.06
CA ASN A 117 -15.49 7.58 -6.15
C ASN A 117 -16.23 8.90 -6.43
N ASP A 118 -17.51 9.02 -6.03
CA ASP A 118 -18.31 10.23 -6.19
C ASP A 118 -18.07 11.26 -5.06
N ALA A 119 -17.31 10.90 -4.02
CA ALA A 119 -17.02 11.77 -2.88
C ALA A 119 -15.89 12.77 -3.22
N GLY A 120 -16.07 14.03 -2.80
CA GLY A 120 -15.05 15.07 -3.00
C GLY A 120 -13.77 14.81 -2.18
N ALA A 121 -12.64 15.34 -2.64
CA ALA A 121 -11.32 15.14 -1.99
C ALA A 121 -11.29 15.47 -0.48
N LYS A 122 -12.11 16.43 -0.02
CA LYS A 122 -12.26 16.75 1.40
C LYS A 122 -12.92 15.62 2.20
N ALA A 123 -13.92 14.96 1.64
CA ALA A 123 -14.65 13.86 2.28
C ALA A 123 -13.76 12.62 2.42
N VAL A 124 -13.01 12.28 1.36
CA VAL A 124 -12.01 11.19 1.37
C VAL A 124 -10.93 11.44 2.41
N ARG A 125 -10.42 12.68 2.51
CA ARG A 125 -9.41 13.04 3.52
C ARG A 125 -9.96 12.95 4.94
N TRP A 126 -11.21 13.36 5.15
CA TRP A 126 -11.87 13.27 6.46
C TRP A 126 -12.06 11.81 6.88
N SER A 127 -12.59 10.95 6.01
CA SER A 127 -12.84 9.54 6.35
C SER A 127 -11.53 8.75 6.53
N GLY A 128 -10.48 9.09 5.79
CA GLY A 128 -9.15 8.48 5.95
C GLY A 128 -8.53 8.66 7.34
N GLN A 129 -9.01 9.61 8.15
CA GLN A 129 -8.58 9.78 9.54
C GLN A 129 -9.11 8.69 10.47
N TYR A 130 -10.17 7.98 10.09
CA TYR A 130 -10.84 6.96 10.91
C TYR A 130 -10.67 5.55 10.35
N ILE A 131 -9.90 5.42 9.27
CA ILE A 131 -9.62 4.17 8.59
C ILE A 131 -8.15 3.85 8.77
N THR A 132 -7.86 2.58 8.98
CA THR A 132 -6.49 2.05 8.97
C THR A 132 -6.41 0.97 7.90
N GLU A 133 -5.30 0.92 7.18
CA GLU A 133 -5.02 -0.18 6.27
C GLU A 133 -4.46 -1.36 7.06
N THR A 134 -5.16 -2.48 7.00
CA THR A 134 -4.72 -3.74 7.59
C THR A 134 -4.38 -4.74 6.51
N GLN A 135 -3.56 -5.72 6.85
CA GLN A 135 -3.20 -6.77 5.91
C GLN A 135 -4.44 -7.60 5.58
N CYS A 136 -4.68 -7.85 4.29
CA CYS A 136 -5.83 -8.65 3.86
C CYS A 136 -5.76 -10.05 4.50
N PRO A 137 -6.77 -10.49 5.27
CA PRO A 137 -6.72 -11.76 5.99
C PRO A 137 -6.86 -12.96 5.06
N GLU A 138 -7.39 -12.77 3.85
CA GLU A 138 -7.58 -13.86 2.89
C GLU A 138 -6.27 -14.24 2.19
N CYS A 139 -5.57 -13.25 1.62
CA CYS A 139 -4.30 -13.50 0.93
C CYS A 139 -3.07 -13.25 1.82
N LYS A 140 -3.27 -12.80 3.07
CA LYS A 140 -2.19 -12.44 4.02
C LYS A 140 -1.17 -11.49 3.36
N GLY A 141 -1.68 -10.49 2.63
CA GLY A 141 -0.87 -9.53 1.89
C GLY A 141 -0.23 -10.05 0.60
N MET A 142 -0.47 -11.29 0.17
CA MET A 142 0.16 -11.86 -1.04
C MET A 142 -0.51 -11.39 -2.34
N ARG A 143 -1.61 -10.64 -2.26
CA ARG A 143 -2.32 -9.98 -3.38
C ARG A 143 -2.95 -10.93 -4.41
N LEU A 144 -2.71 -12.23 -4.31
CA LEU A 144 -3.15 -13.24 -5.26
C LEU A 144 -4.28 -14.11 -4.69
N ASN A 145 -5.06 -14.74 -5.58
CA ASN A 145 -6.03 -15.77 -5.21
C ASN A 145 -5.33 -17.07 -4.78
N LYS A 146 -6.10 -17.99 -4.19
CA LYS A 146 -5.57 -19.24 -3.63
C LYS A 146 -4.99 -20.13 -4.74
N GLU A 147 -5.66 -20.17 -5.89
CA GLU A 147 -5.28 -20.96 -7.06
C GLU A 147 -3.90 -20.55 -7.58
N ALA A 148 -3.63 -19.25 -7.73
CA ALA A 148 -2.32 -18.76 -8.17
C ALA A 148 -1.21 -19.09 -7.16
N LEU A 149 -1.52 -19.08 -5.85
CA LEU A 149 -0.56 -19.41 -4.79
C LEU A 149 -0.28 -20.91 -4.65
N HIS A 150 -1.08 -21.78 -5.28
CA HIS A 150 -0.83 -23.22 -5.31
C HIS A 150 0.27 -23.62 -6.31
N TYR A 151 0.59 -22.76 -7.28
CA TYR A 151 1.72 -22.99 -8.18
C TYR A 151 3.03 -22.70 -7.45
N ARG A 152 3.89 -23.71 -7.40
CA ARG A 152 5.17 -23.64 -6.69
C ARG A 152 6.31 -24.07 -7.60
N ILE A 153 7.44 -23.40 -7.44
CA ILE A 153 8.72 -23.77 -8.01
C ILE A 153 9.63 -24.03 -6.82
N ASP A 154 10.23 -25.22 -6.76
CA ASP A 154 11.15 -25.61 -5.69
C ASP A 154 10.60 -25.28 -4.28
N GLY A 155 9.34 -25.69 -4.05
CA GLY A 155 8.65 -25.56 -2.77
C GLY A 155 8.04 -24.19 -2.47
N LYS A 156 8.39 -23.12 -3.19
CA LYS A 156 7.91 -21.74 -2.96
C LYS A 156 6.94 -21.26 -4.04
N ASN A 157 5.93 -20.50 -3.64
CA ASN A 157 5.03 -19.82 -4.57
C ASN A 157 5.58 -18.43 -4.98
N ILE A 158 4.95 -17.81 -5.98
CA ILE A 158 5.39 -16.52 -6.53
C ILE A 158 5.42 -15.38 -5.50
N ALA A 159 4.48 -15.34 -4.55
CA ALA A 159 4.43 -14.28 -3.54
C ALA A 159 5.47 -14.49 -2.44
N GLU A 160 5.76 -15.75 -2.09
CA GLU A 160 6.86 -16.08 -1.17
C GLU A 160 8.21 -15.68 -1.76
N LEU A 161 8.43 -15.91 -3.06
CA LEU A 161 9.65 -15.48 -3.75
C LEU A 161 9.74 -13.95 -3.86
N ALA A 162 8.63 -13.26 -4.14
CA ALA A 162 8.61 -11.81 -4.27
C ALA A 162 8.92 -11.07 -2.96
N ARG A 163 8.72 -11.73 -1.80
CA ARG A 163 8.98 -11.17 -0.47
C ARG A 163 10.40 -11.35 0.03
N LEU A 164 11.18 -12.24 -0.59
CA LEU A 164 12.59 -12.37 -0.28
C LEU A 164 13.32 -11.08 -0.64
N ASP A 165 14.35 -10.77 0.12
CA ASP A 165 15.29 -9.72 -0.28
C ASP A 165 15.97 -10.14 -1.59
N LEU A 166 16.36 -9.19 -2.44
CA LEU A 166 16.91 -9.50 -3.76
C LEU A 166 18.19 -10.34 -3.65
N SER A 167 18.99 -10.18 -2.60
CA SER A 167 20.14 -11.06 -2.33
C SER A 167 19.72 -12.51 -2.08
N GLU A 168 18.71 -12.73 -1.23
CA GLU A 168 18.21 -14.07 -0.92
C GLU A 168 17.52 -14.69 -2.14
N LEU A 169 16.80 -13.89 -2.90
CA LEU A 169 16.15 -14.31 -4.13
C LEU A 169 17.18 -14.72 -5.19
N ALA A 170 18.25 -13.94 -5.36
CA ALA A 170 19.34 -14.27 -6.28
C ALA A 170 20.02 -15.59 -5.88
N GLN A 171 20.29 -15.79 -4.59
CA GLN A 171 20.82 -17.05 -4.06
C GLN A 171 19.85 -18.21 -4.31
N TRP A 172 18.54 -18.00 -4.14
CA TRP A 172 17.55 -19.03 -4.41
C TRP A 172 17.53 -19.48 -5.88
N PHE A 173 17.78 -18.56 -6.82
CA PHE A 173 17.91 -18.88 -8.24
C PHE A 173 19.22 -19.61 -8.58
N GLU A 174 20.22 -19.63 -7.71
CA GLU A 174 21.47 -20.34 -7.94
C GLU A 174 21.24 -21.87 -7.93
N GLY A 175 21.74 -22.55 -8.96
CA GLY A 175 21.55 -24.01 -9.13
C GLY A 175 20.09 -24.46 -9.23
N LEU A 176 19.15 -23.57 -9.55
CA LEU A 176 17.72 -23.93 -9.65
C LEU A 176 17.49 -25.00 -10.72
N GLU A 177 18.26 -25.00 -11.80
CA GLU A 177 18.21 -26.00 -12.86
C GLU A 177 18.39 -27.41 -12.31
N ASP A 178 19.24 -27.64 -11.32
CA ASP A 178 19.46 -28.98 -10.74
C ASP A 178 18.23 -29.52 -10.01
N ARG A 179 17.31 -28.63 -9.64
CA ARG A 179 16.07 -28.92 -8.90
C ARG A 179 14.84 -28.95 -9.81
N LEU A 180 15.02 -28.73 -11.11
CA LEU A 180 13.97 -28.80 -12.13
C LEU A 180 14.04 -30.12 -12.91
N SER A 181 12.91 -30.55 -13.46
CA SER A 181 12.89 -31.63 -14.46
C SER A 181 13.50 -31.18 -15.79
N GLU A 182 14.00 -32.12 -16.61
CA GLU A 182 14.60 -31.83 -17.91
C GLU A 182 13.69 -30.99 -18.83
N LYS A 183 12.38 -31.26 -18.83
CA LYS A 183 11.40 -30.47 -19.59
C LYS A 183 11.29 -29.03 -19.07
N GLN A 184 11.27 -28.85 -17.75
CA GLN A 184 11.23 -27.52 -17.14
C GLN A 184 12.50 -26.73 -17.42
N LYS A 185 13.68 -27.36 -17.31
CA LYS A 185 14.97 -26.74 -17.64
C LYS A 185 14.97 -26.20 -19.06
N LEU A 186 14.54 -27.01 -20.03
CA LEU A 186 14.51 -26.62 -21.43
C LEU A 186 13.57 -25.43 -21.69
N ILE A 187 12.38 -25.41 -21.07
CA ILE A 187 11.41 -24.33 -21.24
C ILE A 187 11.84 -23.05 -20.51
N ALA A 188 12.42 -23.18 -19.32
CA ALA A 188 12.72 -22.06 -18.44
C ALA A 188 14.07 -21.39 -18.72
N ALA A 189 14.94 -21.98 -19.54
CA ALA A 189 16.32 -21.51 -19.75
C ALA A 189 16.45 -20.00 -20.01
N GLU A 190 15.75 -19.47 -21.02
CA GLU A 190 15.81 -18.04 -21.34
C GLU A 190 15.13 -17.16 -20.27
N ILE A 191 14.07 -17.66 -19.62
CA ILE A 191 13.36 -16.95 -18.55
C ILE A 191 14.27 -16.81 -17.32
N LEU A 192 14.95 -17.89 -16.92
CA LEU A 192 15.87 -17.89 -15.78
C LEU A 192 17.08 -16.99 -16.05
N LYS A 193 17.60 -17.01 -17.28
CA LYS A 193 18.67 -16.11 -17.71
C LYS A 193 18.26 -14.64 -17.57
N GLU A 194 17.07 -14.27 -18.05
CA GLU A 194 16.57 -12.90 -17.96
C GLU A 194 16.33 -12.47 -16.50
N ILE A 195 15.71 -13.33 -15.68
CA ILE A 195 15.48 -13.03 -14.25
C ILE A 195 16.80 -12.79 -13.53
N ARG A 196 17.79 -13.68 -13.68
CA ARG A 196 19.10 -13.53 -13.05
C ARG A 196 19.82 -12.26 -13.51
N SER A 197 19.74 -11.94 -14.79
CA SER A 197 20.29 -10.70 -15.35
C SER A 197 19.69 -9.47 -14.65
N ARG A 198 18.35 -9.39 -14.56
CA ARG A 198 17.63 -8.29 -13.90
C ARG A 198 17.95 -8.19 -12.41
N LEU A 199 17.97 -9.32 -11.70
CA LEU A 199 18.37 -9.35 -10.28
C LEU A 199 19.81 -8.87 -10.10
N GLY A 200 20.72 -9.31 -10.97
CA GLY A 200 22.11 -8.86 -10.98
C GLY A 200 22.24 -7.35 -11.14
N PHE A 201 21.51 -6.74 -12.08
CA PHE A 201 21.53 -5.27 -12.24
C PHE A 201 21.06 -4.54 -10.98
N MET A 202 20.00 -5.03 -10.34
CA MET A 202 19.47 -4.43 -9.12
C MET A 202 20.46 -4.53 -7.95
N ILE A 203 21.15 -5.66 -7.82
CA ILE A 203 22.20 -5.87 -6.80
C ILE A 203 23.43 -5.00 -7.09
N ASN A 204 23.83 -4.88 -8.36
CA ASN A 204 24.98 -4.07 -8.74
C ASN A 204 24.76 -2.58 -8.41
N VAL A 205 23.53 -2.08 -8.47
CA VAL A 205 23.21 -0.71 -8.05
C VAL A 205 22.88 -0.58 -6.55
N GLY A 206 23.20 -1.59 -5.73
CA GLY A 206 23.10 -1.50 -4.27
C GLY A 206 21.66 -1.61 -3.73
N LEU A 207 20.78 -2.37 -4.40
CA LEU A 207 19.39 -2.59 -3.98
C LEU A 207 19.13 -4.00 -3.46
N GLU A 208 20.18 -4.73 -3.05
CA GLU A 208 20.08 -6.12 -2.61
C GLU A 208 19.14 -6.36 -1.41
N TYR A 209 18.96 -5.34 -0.56
CA TYR A 209 18.12 -5.37 0.64
C TYR A 209 16.62 -5.12 0.38
N LEU A 210 16.25 -4.81 -0.88
CA LEU A 210 14.85 -4.64 -1.25
C LEU A 210 14.19 -5.98 -1.54
N SER A 211 12.87 -6.03 -1.50
CA SER A 211 12.08 -7.15 -2.03
C SER A 211 11.23 -6.69 -3.21
N LEU A 212 10.85 -7.62 -4.09
CA LEU A 212 10.00 -7.33 -5.25
C LEU A 212 8.56 -6.95 -4.85
N ASP A 213 8.11 -7.34 -3.65
CA ASP A 213 6.79 -7.03 -3.10
C ASP A 213 6.73 -5.61 -2.48
N ARG A 214 7.86 -4.91 -2.33
CA ARG A 214 7.90 -3.57 -1.73
C ARG A 214 7.10 -2.57 -2.58
N GLY A 215 6.21 -1.82 -1.93
CA GLY A 215 5.38 -0.81 -2.60
C GLY A 215 6.21 0.34 -3.15
N ALA A 216 6.05 0.67 -4.43
CA ALA A 216 6.84 1.71 -5.11
C ALA A 216 6.75 3.10 -4.45
N ALA A 217 5.60 3.43 -3.84
CA ALA A 217 5.41 4.71 -3.13
C ALA A 217 6.24 4.82 -1.82
N THR A 218 6.80 3.72 -1.33
CA THR A 218 7.63 3.68 -0.11
C THR A 218 9.12 3.78 -0.39
N LEU A 219 9.51 3.88 -1.67
CA LEU A 219 10.90 4.00 -2.08
C LEU A 219 11.35 5.45 -1.91
N SER A 220 12.58 5.61 -1.44
CA SER A 220 13.29 6.89 -1.47
C SER A 220 13.56 7.35 -2.91
N GLY A 221 13.90 8.63 -3.06
CA GLY A 221 14.31 9.19 -4.36
C GLY A 221 15.50 8.44 -4.96
N GLY A 222 16.55 8.20 -4.15
CA GLY A 222 17.74 7.45 -4.57
C GLY A 222 17.44 5.99 -4.94
N GLU A 223 16.61 5.29 -4.16
CA GLU A 223 16.17 3.92 -4.53
C GLU A 223 15.43 3.91 -5.87
N SER A 224 14.49 4.84 -6.08
CA SER A 224 13.71 4.94 -7.32
C SER A 224 14.59 5.25 -8.53
N GLN A 225 15.58 6.13 -8.37
CA GLN A 225 16.55 6.47 -9.40
C GLN A 225 17.43 5.27 -9.77
N ARG A 226 17.91 4.51 -8.78
CA ARG A 226 18.73 3.31 -9.01
C ARG A 226 17.95 2.17 -9.67
N ILE A 227 16.67 1.98 -9.31
CA ILE A 227 15.78 1.04 -10.02
C ILE A 227 15.65 1.42 -11.50
N ARG A 228 15.49 2.72 -11.78
CA ARG A 228 15.44 3.22 -13.16
C ARG A 228 16.76 2.95 -13.88
N LEU A 229 17.90 3.21 -13.25
CA LEU A 229 19.22 2.92 -13.81
C LEU A 229 19.40 1.42 -14.13
N ALA A 230 19.11 0.52 -13.19
CA ALA A 230 19.17 -0.92 -13.41
C ALA A 230 18.25 -1.37 -14.57
N THR A 231 17.07 -0.76 -14.68
CA THR A 231 16.14 -1.02 -15.79
C THR A 231 16.75 -0.61 -17.14
N GLN A 232 17.45 0.52 -17.20
CA GLN A 232 18.11 1.00 -18.41
C GLN A 232 19.34 0.17 -18.79
N ILE A 233 20.14 -0.26 -17.82
CA ILE A 233 21.28 -1.16 -18.10
C ILE A 233 20.78 -2.45 -18.74
N GLY A 234 19.70 -3.03 -18.19
CA GLY A 234 19.16 -4.26 -18.75
C GLY A 234 18.34 -4.07 -20.03
N SER A 235 17.97 -2.86 -20.45
CA SER A 235 17.30 -2.67 -21.76
C SER A 235 18.28 -2.85 -22.93
N GLN A 236 19.59 -2.83 -22.65
CA GLN A 236 20.67 -3.03 -23.63
C GLN A 236 20.53 -2.12 -24.86
N LEU A 237 19.99 -0.91 -24.66
CA LEU A 237 19.94 0.10 -25.71
C LEU A 237 21.35 0.62 -26.03
N VAL A 238 21.53 1.04 -27.28
CA VAL A 238 22.78 1.59 -27.81
C VAL A 238 22.50 2.93 -28.48
N ASN A 239 23.53 3.79 -28.60
CA ASN A 239 23.42 5.14 -29.17
C ASN A 239 22.42 6.05 -28.44
N VAL A 240 22.29 5.87 -27.12
CA VAL A 240 21.46 6.73 -26.26
C VAL A 240 22.36 7.67 -25.45
N LEU A 241 21.92 8.92 -25.29
CA LEU A 241 22.49 9.85 -24.31
C LEU A 241 21.70 9.75 -23.00
N TYR A 242 22.33 9.21 -21.97
CA TYR A 242 21.80 9.20 -20.62
C TYR A 242 22.28 10.43 -19.87
N ILE A 243 21.34 11.18 -19.28
CA ILE A 243 21.63 12.32 -18.41
C ILE A 243 21.16 11.96 -17.00
N LEU A 244 22.10 11.92 -16.05
CA LEU A 244 21.83 11.59 -14.65
C LEU A 244 22.11 12.80 -13.77
N ASP A 245 21.20 13.06 -12.84
CA ASP A 245 21.28 14.13 -11.86
C ASP A 245 21.60 13.53 -10.49
N GLU A 246 22.82 13.77 -9.99
CA GLU A 246 23.36 13.32 -8.71
C GLU A 246 23.00 11.86 -8.32
N PRO A 247 23.38 10.85 -9.13
CA PRO A 247 23.03 9.45 -8.86
C PRO A 247 23.67 8.87 -7.58
N SER A 248 24.67 9.54 -6.98
CA SER A 248 25.28 9.13 -5.71
C SER A 248 24.45 9.52 -4.48
N ILE A 249 23.40 10.35 -4.60
CA ILE A 249 22.60 10.81 -3.45
C ILE A 249 22.07 9.61 -2.65
N GLY A 250 22.36 9.64 -1.35
CA GLY A 250 21.86 8.64 -0.40
C GLY A 250 22.51 7.27 -0.54
N LEU A 251 23.62 7.16 -1.28
CA LEU A 251 24.46 5.96 -1.28
C LEU A 251 25.53 6.04 -0.20
N HIS A 252 25.84 4.89 0.38
CA HIS A 252 27.03 4.74 1.20
C HIS A 252 28.28 4.73 0.30
N GLN A 253 29.39 5.28 0.77
CA GLN A 253 30.66 5.37 0.03
C GLN A 253 31.13 4.03 -0.57
N ARG A 254 30.86 2.92 0.14
CA ARG A 254 31.16 1.57 -0.34
C ARG A 254 30.42 1.21 -1.63
N ASP A 255 29.17 1.64 -1.78
CA ASP A 255 28.30 1.26 -2.89
C ASP A 255 28.48 2.21 -4.09
N ASN A 256 29.14 3.35 -3.87
CA ASN A 256 29.48 4.33 -4.91
C ASN A 256 30.38 3.72 -6.01
N HIS A 257 31.32 2.85 -5.62
CA HIS A 257 32.18 2.14 -6.58
C HIS A 257 31.36 1.24 -7.52
N ARG A 258 30.34 0.56 -6.99
CA ARG A 258 29.47 -0.30 -7.82
C ARG A 258 28.60 0.51 -8.78
N LEU A 259 28.16 1.70 -8.35
CA LEU A 259 27.46 2.64 -9.22
C LEU A 259 28.37 3.11 -10.37
N ILE A 260 29.61 3.51 -10.07
CA ILE A 260 30.60 3.91 -11.07
C ILE A 260 30.80 2.80 -12.11
N ASP A 261 30.99 1.56 -11.67
CA ASP A 261 31.17 0.41 -12.57
C ASP A 261 29.92 0.16 -13.45
N SER A 262 28.73 0.34 -12.88
CA SER A 262 27.46 0.22 -13.61
C SER A 262 27.31 1.32 -14.69
N LEU A 263 27.76 2.55 -14.41
CA LEU A 263 27.76 3.65 -15.38
C LEU A 263 28.79 3.42 -16.50
N LYS A 264 29.96 2.91 -16.16
CA LYS A 264 30.97 2.49 -17.16
C LYS A 264 30.42 1.39 -18.07
N GLN A 265 29.74 0.38 -17.50
CA GLN A 265 29.09 -0.65 -18.30
C GLN A 265 28.03 -0.07 -19.25
N LEU A 266 27.22 0.89 -18.78
CA LEU A 266 26.22 1.55 -19.61
C LEU A 266 26.88 2.30 -20.79
N ARG A 267 27.98 3.03 -20.53
CA ARG A 267 28.80 3.69 -21.55
C ARG A 267 29.39 2.68 -22.55
N ASP A 268 30.03 1.64 -22.04
CA ASP A 268 30.76 0.64 -22.85
C ASP A 268 29.83 -0.22 -23.72
N THR A 269 28.53 -0.23 -23.41
CA THR A 269 27.50 -0.83 -24.28
C THR A 269 27.25 0.01 -25.55
N GLY A 270 27.89 1.17 -25.71
CA GLY A 270 27.78 2.05 -26.87
C GLY A 270 26.88 3.26 -26.62
N ASN A 271 26.83 3.75 -25.38
CA ASN A 271 26.04 4.91 -24.99
C ASN A 271 26.94 6.06 -24.53
N SER A 272 26.38 7.26 -24.50
CA SER A 272 27.01 8.42 -23.84
C SER A 272 26.33 8.66 -22.51
N VAL A 273 27.11 8.87 -21.45
CA VAL A 273 26.61 9.09 -20.09
C VAL A 273 27.10 10.44 -19.60
N LEU A 274 26.18 11.37 -19.39
CA LEU A 274 26.42 12.67 -18.77
C LEU A 274 25.91 12.62 -17.34
N VAL A 275 26.79 12.90 -16.39
CA VAL A 275 26.46 12.86 -14.96
C VAL A 275 26.71 14.24 -14.37
N VAL A 276 25.70 14.80 -13.71
CA VAL A 276 25.85 15.97 -12.83
C VAL A 276 26.15 15.44 -11.44
N GLU A 277 27.33 15.74 -10.91
CA GLU A 277 27.81 15.20 -9.64
C GLU A 277 28.73 16.17 -8.91
N HIS A 278 28.83 15.97 -7.61
CA HIS A 278 29.79 16.62 -6.72
C HIS A 278 30.66 15.60 -5.96
N ASP A 279 30.41 14.29 -6.13
CA ASP A 279 31.22 13.23 -5.53
C ASP A 279 32.61 13.10 -6.18
N ARG A 280 33.64 13.05 -5.33
CA ARG A 280 35.04 13.00 -5.76
C ARG A 280 35.38 11.72 -6.51
N ASP A 281 34.89 10.56 -6.06
CA ASP A 281 35.24 9.28 -6.67
C ASP A 281 34.63 9.17 -8.06
N MET A 282 33.41 9.69 -8.25
CA MET A 282 32.79 9.80 -9.57
C MET A 282 33.59 10.71 -10.51
N MET A 283 33.98 11.91 -10.04
CA MET A 283 34.79 12.83 -10.85
C MET A 283 36.14 12.22 -11.26
N MET A 284 36.79 11.51 -10.33
CA MET A 284 38.07 10.85 -10.59
C MET A 284 37.96 9.66 -11.56
N ALA A 285 36.78 9.04 -11.64
CA ALA A 285 36.51 7.91 -12.52
C ALA A 285 36.00 8.31 -13.92
N ALA A 286 35.67 9.58 -14.13
CA ALA A 286 35.12 10.09 -15.38
C ALA A 286 36.18 10.17 -16.49
N ASP A 287 35.78 9.86 -17.73
CA ASP A 287 36.67 10.02 -18.90
C ASP A 287 36.90 11.50 -19.25
N HIS A 288 35.93 12.35 -18.90
CA HIS A 288 35.96 13.79 -19.13
C HIS A 288 35.20 14.50 -18.01
N VAL A 289 35.74 15.63 -17.54
CA VAL A 289 35.13 16.46 -16.50
C VAL A 289 34.95 17.87 -17.05
N ILE A 290 33.74 18.39 -16.92
CA ILE A 290 33.38 19.78 -17.24
C ILE A 290 33.06 20.45 -15.92
N ASP A 291 33.86 21.45 -15.55
CA ASP A 291 33.62 22.26 -14.36
C ASP A 291 32.76 23.48 -14.73
N MET A 292 31.71 23.72 -13.96
CA MET A 292 30.71 24.75 -14.22
C MET A 292 30.48 25.65 -12.99
N GLY A 293 31.49 26.45 -12.65
CA GLY A 293 31.37 27.60 -11.75
C GLY A 293 31.65 27.30 -10.29
#